data_AF-A0A855K9W7-F1
#
_entry.id   AF-A0A855K9W7-F1
#
_cell.length_a   1.000
_cell.length_b   1.000
_cell.length_c   1.000
_cell.angle_alpha   90.00
_cell.angle_beta   90.00
_cell.angle_gamma   90.00
#
_symmetry.space_group_name_H-M   'P 1'
#
loop_
_entity.id
_entity.type
_entity.pdbx_description
1 polymer ?
#
loop_
_entity_poly.entity_id
_entity_poly.type
_entity_poly.pdbx_seq_one_letter_code
_entity_poly.pdbx_strand_id
1 'polypeptide(L)'
;IKIALRRLRKFAREGAADELDIDATIAGTARQGWLDVVMRAERRNAVKLLLFLDVGGSMDPWVKLCEELFSAATSEFKNLEFFYFHNCPYEG
;
A
#
# COMPACT_ATOMS: atom_id res chain seq x y z
N ILE A 1 -0.47 -8.40 13.30
CA ILE A 1 -1.18 -8.07 12.03
C ILE A 1 -0.31 -7.24 11.07
N LYS A 2 0.31 -6.14 11.51
CA LYS A 2 1.11 -5.23 10.65
C LYS A 2 2.14 -5.91 9.73
N ILE A 3 2.92 -6.87 10.25
CA ILE A 3 3.92 -7.61 9.47
C ILE A 3 3.28 -8.45 8.34
N ALA A 4 2.08 -9.00 8.56
CA ALA A 4 1.37 -9.77 7.54
C ALA A 4 0.88 -8.85 6.40
N LEU A 5 0.37 -7.66 6.74
CA LEU A 5 -0.11 -6.68 5.75
C LEU A 5 1.02 -6.17 4.84
N ARG A 6 2.25 -6.08 5.34
CA ARG A 6 3.43 -5.72 4.52
C ARG A 6 3.64 -6.64 3.32
N ARG A 7 3.17 -7.89 3.37
CA ARG A 7 3.28 -8.86 2.28
C ARG A 7 2.34 -8.54 1.11
N LEU A 8 1.29 -7.74 1.33
CA LEU A 8 0.38 -7.33 0.28
C LEU A 8 0.94 -6.16 -0.55
N ARG A 9 2.02 -5.49 -0.10
CA ARG A 9 2.61 -4.34 -0.80
C ARG A 9 3.11 -4.76 -2.20
N LYS A 10 2.68 -4.00 -3.21
CA LYS A 10 3.20 -4.09 -4.57
C LYS A 10 3.80 -2.75 -4.95
N PHE A 11 5.11 -2.75 -5.15
CA PHE A 11 5.86 -1.55 -5.42
C PHE A 11 6.01 -1.34 -6.93
N ALA A 12 5.35 -0.32 -7.46
CA ALA A 12 5.50 0.12 -8.85
C ALA A 12 6.35 1.41 -8.89
N ARG A 13 7.01 1.65 -10.03
CA ARG A 13 7.65 2.93 -10.32
C ARG A 13 6.71 3.70 -11.23
N GLU A 14 6.11 4.76 -10.72
CA GLU A 14 5.13 5.59 -11.43
C GLU A 14 5.38 7.06 -11.12
N GLY A 15 5.15 7.94 -12.10
CA GLY A 15 5.31 9.40 -11.93
C GLY A 15 6.63 9.95 -12.48
N ALA A 16 7.01 11.13 -11.98
CA ALA A 16 8.18 11.87 -12.42
C ALA A 16 9.49 11.18 -12.03
N ALA A 17 10.52 11.35 -12.87
CA ALA A 17 11.84 10.78 -12.66
C ALA A 17 12.66 11.63 -11.68
N ASP A 18 12.29 11.56 -10.41
CA ASP A 18 12.88 12.39 -9.36
C ASP A 18 13.92 11.63 -8.51
N GLU A 19 14.05 10.31 -8.66
CA GLU A 19 15.00 9.46 -7.94
C GLU A 19 16.25 9.22 -8.80
N LEU A 20 17.46 9.38 -8.24
CA LEU A 20 18.70 9.04 -8.92
C LEU A 20 18.83 7.51 -9.07
N ASP A 21 18.97 7.04 -10.31
CA ASP A 21 19.36 5.65 -10.57
C ASP A 21 20.88 5.52 -10.50
N ILE A 22 21.38 5.15 -9.32
CA ILE A 22 22.81 5.00 -9.06
C ILE A 22 23.44 3.96 -10.00
N ASP A 23 22.80 2.81 -10.17
CA ASP A 23 23.35 1.71 -10.97
C ASP A 23 23.46 2.09 -12.45
N ALA A 24 22.39 2.69 -12.99
CA ALA A 24 22.39 3.15 -14.37
C ALA A 24 23.36 4.32 -14.59
N THR A 25 23.45 5.24 -13.62
CA THR A 25 24.39 6.37 -13.65
C THR A 25 25.84 5.88 -13.66
N ILE A 26 26.19 4.91 -12.81
CA ILE A 26 27.54 4.31 -12.77
C ILE A 26 27.85 3.62 -14.11
N ALA A 27 26.91 2.83 -14.64
CA ALA A 27 27.10 2.11 -15.89
C ALA A 27 27.18 3.04 -17.13
N GLY A 28 26.46 4.16 -17.12
CA GLY A 28 26.55 5.20 -18.16
C GLY A 28 27.90 5.91 -18.08
N THR A 29 28.26 6.36 -16.88
CA THR A 29 29.52 7.06 -16.61
C THR A 29 30.74 6.23 -16.99
N ALA A 30 30.74 4.94 -16.62
CA ALA A 30 31.84 4.02 -16.94
C ALA A 30 31.98 3.76 -18.45
N ARG A 31 30.90 3.87 -19.25
CA ARG A 31 30.94 3.66 -20.70
C ARG A 31 31.32 4.91 -21.48
N GLN A 32 30.90 6.09 -21.01
CA GLN A 32 31.10 7.35 -21.74
C GLN A 32 32.39 8.07 -21.35
N GLY A 33 32.89 7.87 -20.13
CA GLY A 33 34.08 8.57 -19.62
C GLY A 33 33.81 9.96 -19.03
N TRP A 34 32.54 10.36 -18.93
CA TRP A 34 32.06 11.54 -18.19
C TRP A 34 30.81 11.18 -17.40
N LEU A 35 30.47 12.00 -16.39
CA LEU A 35 29.31 11.76 -15.52
C LEU A 35 28.00 11.76 -16.34
N ASP A 36 27.33 10.62 -16.37
CA ASP A 36 26.07 10.41 -17.07
C ASP A 36 24.95 10.11 -16.07
N VAL A 37 24.22 11.16 -15.66
CA VAL A 37 23.20 11.08 -14.61
C VAL A 37 21.90 10.51 -15.17
N VAL A 38 21.49 9.36 -14.64
CA VAL A 38 20.23 8.71 -15.01
C VAL A 38 19.23 8.85 -13.87
N MET A 39 18.08 9.43 -14.18
CA MET A 39 16.97 9.57 -13.25
C MET A 39 15.90 8.52 -13.52
N ARG A 40 15.18 8.11 -12.47
CA ARG A 40 14.08 7.16 -12.55
C ARG A 40 12.93 7.56 -11.63
N ALA A 41 11.75 7.04 -11.93
CA ALA A 41 10.58 7.25 -11.07
C ALA A 41 10.77 6.55 -9.71
N GLU A 42 10.37 7.26 -8.65
CA GLU A 42 10.39 6.75 -7.28
C GLU A 42 9.50 5.50 -7.17
N ARG A 43 9.96 4.52 -6.38
CA ARG A 43 9.18 3.31 -6.13
C ARG A 43 8.13 3.57 -5.04
N ARG A 44 6.84 3.48 -5.40
CA ARG A 44 5.71 3.70 -4.48
C ARG A 44 4.83 2.47 -4.36
N ASN A 45 4.15 2.31 -3.23
CA ASN A 45 3.16 1.24 -3.07
C ASN A 45 1.93 1.56 -3.94
N ALA A 46 1.71 0.77 -4.99
CA ALA A 46 0.63 0.98 -5.96
C ALA A 46 -0.67 0.24 -5.60
N VAL A 47 -0.68 -0.47 -4.47
CA VAL A 47 -1.86 -1.21 -4.02
C VAL A 47 -2.95 -0.25 -3.57
N LYS A 48 -4.15 -0.47 -4.09
CA LYS A 48 -5.40 0.09 -3.57
C LYS A 48 -6.12 -1.00 -2.80
N LEU A 49 -6.53 -0.71 -1.58
CA LEU A 49 -7.19 -1.69 -0.71
C LEU A 49 -8.61 -1.23 -0.40
N LEU A 50 -9.56 -2.15 -0.53
CA LEU A 50 -10.97 -1.95 -0.24
C LEU A 50 -11.37 -2.93 0.87
N LEU A 51 -11.78 -2.40 2.03
CA LEU A 51 -12.10 -3.17 3.22
C LEU A 51 -13.61 -3.17 3.49
N PHE A 52 -14.22 -4.34 3.60
CA PHE A 52 -15.61 -4.49 4.03
C PHE A 52 -15.66 -5.10 5.42
N LEU A 53 -16.36 -4.45 6.34
CA LEU A 53 -16.47 -4.83 7.74
C LEU A 53 -17.93 -5.07 8.10
N ASP A 54 -18.24 -6.26 8.60
CA ASP A 54 -19.56 -6.56 9.15
C ASP A 54 -19.75 -5.84 10.49
N VAL A 55 -20.96 -5.38 10.75
CA VAL A 55 -21.37 -4.69 11.97
C VAL A 55 -22.65 -5.33 12.48
N GLY A 56 -22.67 -5.74 13.74
CA GLY A 56 -23.83 -6.36 14.38
C GLY A 56 -23.41 -7.25 15.53
N GLY A 57 -24.36 -7.67 16.38
CA GLY A 57 -24.05 -8.29 17.68
C GLY A 57 -23.09 -9.50 17.66
N SER A 58 -23.03 -10.26 16.57
CA SER A 58 -22.04 -11.35 16.40
C SER A 58 -20.59 -10.86 16.20
N MET A 59 -20.42 -9.60 15.82
CA MET A 59 -19.13 -8.92 15.64
C MET A 59 -18.66 -8.20 16.89
N ASP A 60 -19.51 -8.00 17.91
CA ASP A 60 -19.14 -7.31 19.16
C ASP A 60 -17.87 -7.89 19.83
N PRO A 61 -17.66 -9.22 19.90
CA PRO A 61 -16.43 -9.78 20.45
C PRO A 61 -15.17 -9.50 19.61
N TRP A 62 -15.33 -9.13 18.35
CA TRP A 62 -14.26 -8.95 17.36
C TRP A 62 -13.91 -7.49 17.09
N VAL A 63 -14.64 -6.53 17.67
CA VAL A 63 -14.43 -5.08 17.48
C VAL A 63 -12.97 -4.69 17.65
N LYS A 64 -12.34 -5.13 18.75
CA LYS A 64 -10.94 -4.83 19.03
C LYS A 64 -9.97 -5.36 17.96
N LEU A 65 -10.24 -6.56 17.42
CA LEU A 65 -9.44 -7.13 16.35
C LEU A 65 -9.60 -6.34 15.05
N CYS A 66 -10.82 -5.91 14.74
CA CYS A 66 -11.11 -5.04 13.59
C CYS A 66 -10.41 -3.68 13.73
N GLU A 67 -10.39 -3.07 14.91
CA GLU A 67 -9.66 -1.83 15.19
C GLU A 67 -8.15 -1.99 14.98
N GLU A 68 -7.56 -3.09 15.47
CA GLU A 68 -6.14 -3.38 15.27
C GLU A 68 -5.80 -3.60 13.78
N LEU A 69 -6.69 -4.28 13.05
CA LEU A 69 -6.56 -4.47 11.60
C LEU A 69 -6.63 -3.12 10.86
N PHE A 70 -7.57 -2.27 11.24
CA PHE A 70 -7.77 -0.96 10.64
C PHE A 70 -6.55 -0.05 10.88
N SER A 71 -6.09 0.05 12.12
CA SER A 71 -4.89 0.81 12.48
C SER A 71 -3.65 0.32 11.70
N ALA A 72 -3.48 -0.99 11.60
CA ALA A 72 -2.38 -1.58 10.83
C ALA A 72 -2.50 -1.29 9.33
N ALA A 73 -3.69 -1.39 8.74
CA ALA A 73 -3.94 -1.15 7.32
C ALA A 73 -3.71 0.33 6.94
N THR A 74 -4.25 1.27 7.70
CA THR A 74 -4.07 2.72 7.45
C THR A 74 -2.61 3.15 7.53
N SER A 75 -1.80 2.48 8.37
CA SER A 75 -0.38 2.77 8.47
C SER A 75 0.48 2.22 7.31
N GLU A 76 -0.01 1.24 6.57
CA GLU A 76 0.76 0.53 5.54
C GLU A 76 0.28 0.87 4.09
N PHE A 77 -0.95 1.34 3.93
CA PHE A 77 -1.54 1.66 2.62
C PHE A 77 -2.03 3.10 2.56
N LYS A 78 -1.54 3.86 1.56
CA LYS A 78 -1.97 5.24 1.30
C LYS A 78 -3.40 5.31 0.74
N ASN A 79 -3.78 4.32 -0.07
CA ASN A 79 -5.08 4.24 -0.71
C ASN A 79 -5.89 3.11 -0.06
N LEU A 80 -6.68 3.46 0.95
CA LEU A 80 -7.54 2.55 1.69
C LEU A 80 -8.95 3.13 1.72
N GLU A 81 -9.92 2.39 1.18
CA GLU A 81 -11.34 2.68 1.34
C GLU A 81 -11.97 1.60 2.21
N PHE A 82 -12.91 1.97 3.07
CA PHE A 82 -13.57 1.03 3.97
C PHE A 82 -15.08 1.25 4.02
N PHE A 83 -15.81 0.15 4.19
CA PHE A 83 -17.26 0.12 4.21
C PHE A 83 -17.72 -0.79 5.34
N TYR A 84 -18.74 -0.33 6.07
CA TYR A 84 -19.44 -1.13 7.07
C TYR A 84 -20.75 -1.66 6.47
N PHE A 85 -21.09 -2.91 6.75
CA PHE A 85 -22.35 -3.51 6.35
C PHE A 85 -23.00 -4.25 7.52
N HIS A 86 -24.33 -4.37 7.50
CA HIS A 86 -25.09 -5.13 8.50
C HIS A 86 -25.58 -6.43 7.85
N ASN A 87 -25.16 -7.57 8.38
CA ASN A 87 -25.70 -8.87 8.00
C ASN A 87 -27.13 -9.06 8.55
N CYS A 88 -28.14 -8.57 7.83
CA CYS A 88 -29.45 -9.24 7.71
C CYS A 88 -30.32 -8.60 6.60
N PRO A 89 -31.11 -9.38 5.84
CA PRO A 89 -32.23 -8.84 5.09
C PRO A 89 -33.25 -8.29 6.10
N TYR A 90 -33.76 -7.07 5.86
CA TYR A 90 -34.90 -6.56 6.62
C TYR A 90 -36.08 -7.49 6.40
N GLU A 91 -36.48 -8.26 7.42
CA GLU A 91 -37.78 -8.93 7.41
C GLU A 91 -38.88 -7.86 7.36
N GLY A 92 -39.81 -8.02 6.42
CA GLY A 92 -41.02 -7.20 6.30
C GLY A 92 -42.07 -7.53 7.35
#